data_AF-A0A7S4G3G2-F1
#
_entry.id   AF-A0A7S4G3G2-F1
#
_cell.length_a   1.000
_cell.length_b   1.000
_cell.length_c   1.000
_cell.angle_alpha   90.00
_cell.angle_beta   90.00
_cell.angle_gamma   90.00
#
_symmetry.space_group_name_H-M   'P 1'
#
loop_
_entity.id
_entity.type
_entity.pdbx_description
1 polymer ?
#
loop_
_entity_poly.entity_id
_entity_poly.type
_entity_poly.pdbx_seq_one_letter_code
_entity_poly.pdbx_strand_id
1 'polypeptide(L)'
;SCDALCAEGRFDLVICCDCLYIPSLHRPLVQTLAGCLAEAGVAFVCFSLHGNAPDEEVLGFFDAARERGFDADLFGERQLPPRCVNVAPKRSYVYAYTLRWRRGDGGAVVDPPLG
;
A
#
# COMPACT_ATOMS: atom_id res chain seq x y z
N SER A 1 2.33 -5.43 26.05
CA SER A 1 1.77 -4.35 25.21
C SER A 1 2.78 -4.05 24.09
N CYS A 2 2.32 -3.54 22.96
CA CYS A 2 3.17 -3.23 21.81
C CYS A 2 3.90 -1.88 21.95
N ASP A 3 4.01 -1.36 23.18
CA ASP A 3 4.47 0.00 23.48
C ASP A 3 5.96 0.23 23.17
N ALA A 4 6.69 -0.83 22.77
CA ALA A 4 8.12 -0.81 22.50
C ALA A 4 8.48 -1.08 21.03
N LEU A 5 7.55 -0.92 20.09
CA LEU A 5 7.88 -1.12 18.66
C LEU A 5 8.29 0.16 17.93
N CYS A 6 7.98 1.36 18.44
CA CYS A 6 8.26 2.61 17.71
C CYS A 6 8.33 3.85 18.62
N ALA A 7 9.06 4.89 18.20
CA ALA A 7 9.27 6.13 18.98
C ALA A 7 7.99 6.93 19.31
N GLU A 8 6.88 6.66 18.61
CA GLU A 8 5.60 7.38 18.73
C GLU A 8 4.37 6.46 18.66
N GLY A 9 4.55 5.14 18.84
CA GLY A 9 3.47 4.16 18.69
C GLY A 9 3.02 3.93 17.24
N ARG A 10 3.78 4.42 16.25
CA ARG A 10 3.54 4.25 14.80
C ARG A 10 4.69 3.52 14.12
N PHE A 11 4.39 2.63 13.17
CA PHE A 11 5.36 1.75 12.53
C PHE A 11 6.26 2.50 11.54
N ASP A 12 7.58 2.24 11.62
CA ASP A 12 8.56 2.67 10.61
C ASP A 12 8.44 1.87 9.30
N LEU A 13 7.93 0.64 9.38
CA LEU A 13 7.71 -0.25 8.25
C LEU A 13 6.36 -0.98 8.38
N VAL A 14 5.52 -0.86 7.37
CA VAL A 14 4.32 -1.68 7.21
C VAL A 14 4.46 -2.55 5.97
N ILE A 15 4.11 -3.83 6.07
CA ILE A 15 4.15 -4.76 4.93
C ILE A 15 2.71 -5.21 4.64
N CYS A 16 2.21 -4.85 3.46
CA CYS A 16 0.90 -5.26 2.96
C CYS A 16 1.11 -6.26 1.82
N CYS A 17 0.84 -7.53 2.08
CA CYS A 17 0.96 -8.59 1.09
C CYS A 17 -0.44 -9.06 0.67
N ASP A 18 -0.71 -8.88 -0.61
CA ASP A 18 -1.89 -9.37 -1.31
C ASP A 18 -3.21 -8.87 -0.72
N CYS A 19 -3.27 -7.57 -0.37
CA CYS A 19 -4.45 -6.96 0.24
C CYS A 19 -5.35 -6.18 -0.75
N LEU A 20 -4.96 -6.08 -2.02
CA LEU A 20 -5.61 -5.16 -2.97
C LEU A 20 -6.72 -5.81 -3.82
N TYR A 21 -7.00 -7.09 -3.64
CA TYR A 21 -7.96 -7.82 -4.48
C TYR A 21 -9.43 -7.44 -4.24
N ILE A 22 -9.76 -6.65 -3.22
CA ILE A 22 -11.13 -6.16 -2.97
C ILE A 22 -11.14 -4.62 -3.09
N PRO A 23 -11.51 -4.05 -4.26
CA PRO A 23 -11.49 -2.60 -4.47
C PRO A 23 -12.28 -1.78 -3.44
N SER A 24 -13.41 -2.30 -2.96
CA SER A 24 -14.24 -1.61 -1.96
C SER A 24 -13.55 -1.40 -0.60
N LEU A 25 -12.44 -2.11 -0.33
CA LEU A 25 -11.68 -1.99 0.91
C LEU A 25 -10.41 -1.13 0.77
N HIS A 26 -10.13 -0.59 -0.41
CA HIS A 26 -8.91 0.20 -0.65
C HIS A 26 -8.86 1.47 0.21
N ARG A 27 -9.94 2.26 0.25
CA ARG A 27 -9.98 3.50 1.05
C ARG A 27 -9.84 3.22 2.56
N PRO A 28 -10.57 2.25 3.15
CA PRO A 28 -10.31 1.82 4.53
C PRO A 28 -8.87 1.38 4.77
N LEU A 29 -8.27 0.61 3.86
CA LEU A 29 -6.88 0.17 3.98
C LEU A 29 -5.90 1.35 3.98
N VAL A 30 -6.08 2.31 3.05
CA VAL A 30 -5.29 3.55 3.01
C VAL A 30 -5.46 4.35 4.32
N GLN A 31 -6.67 4.40 4.88
CA GLN A 31 -6.92 5.06 6.16
C GLN A 31 -6.19 4.36 7.32
N THR A 32 -6.16 3.03 7.33
CA THR A 32 -5.36 2.27 8.31
C THR A 32 -3.88 2.60 8.19
N LEU A 33 -3.33 2.61 6.97
CA LEU A 33 -1.92 2.97 6.73
C LEU A 33 -1.63 4.40 7.23
N ALA A 34 -2.51 5.35 6.94
CA ALA A 34 -2.38 6.72 7.41
C ALA A 34 -2.42 6.86 8.95
N GLY A 35 -3.17 5.98 9.63
CA GLY A 35 -3.26 5.98 11.09
C GLY A 35 -2.07 5.34 11.79
N CYS A 36 -1.39 4.39 11.14
CA CYS A 36 -0.37 3.58 11.79
C CYS A 36 1.06 3.80 11.27
N LEU A 37 1.26 4.43 10.11
CA LEU A 37 2.60 4.68 9.56
C LEU A 37 3.22 5.95 10.17
N ALA A 38 4.48 5.83 10.60
CA ALA A 38 5.29 6.96 11.04
C ALA A 38 5.53 7.95 9.88
N GLU A 39 5.82 9.22 10.19
CA GLU A 39 6.05 10.26 9.17
C GLU A 39 7.23 9.92 8.25
N ALA A 40 8.31 9.38 8.82
CA ALA A 40 9.47 8.89 8.07
C ALA A 40 9.33 7.42 7.62
N GLY A 41 8.19 6.78 7.91
CA GLY A 41 7.95 5.38 7.65
C GLY A 41 7.70 5.05 6.18
N VAL A 42 7.76 3.77 5.86
CA VAL A 42 7.48 3.23 4.52
C VAL A 42 6.47 2.09 4.61
N ALA A 43 5.45 2.10 3.75
CA ALA A 43 4.62 0.92 3.54
C ALA A 43 5.08 0.19 2.27
N PHE A 44 5.33 -1.11 2.38
CA PHE A 44 5.67 -1.99 1.26
C PHE A 44 4.44 -2.78 0.85
N VAL A 45 3.90 -2.49 -0.32
CA VAL A 45 2.65 -3.08 -0.83
C VAL A 45 3.00 -4.05 -1.96
N CYS A 46 2.91 -5.33 -1.67
CA CYS A 46 3.10 -6.42 -2.63
C CYS A 46 1.75 -7.01 -3.01
N PHE A 47 1.48 -7.21 -4.30
CA PHE A 47 0.21 -7.81 -4.73
C PHE A 47 0.34 -8.53 -6.07
N SER A 48 -0.61 -9.42 -6.34
CA SER A 48 -0.81 -10.03 -7.66
C SER A 48 -2.17 -9.63 -8.22
N LEU A 49 -2.30 -9.63 -9.54
CA LEU A 49 -3.59 -9.41 -10.19
C LEU A 49 -4.34 -10.75 -10.27
N HIS A 50 -5.35 -10.91 -9.42
CA HIS A 50 -6.10 -12.17 -9.28
C HIS A 50 -7.18 -12.39 -10.34
N GLY A 51 -7.55 -11.35 -11.09
CA GLY A 51 -8.59 -11.41 -12.11
C GLY A 51 -10.02 -11.46 -11.55
N ASN A 52 -10.21 -11.14 -10.27
CA ASN A 52 -11.52 -11.05 -9.63
C ASN A 52 -12.12 -9.62 -9.69
N ALA A 53 -11.33 -8.65 -10.14
CA ALA A 53 -11.73 -7.27 -10.45
C ALA A 53 -10.90 -6.78 -11.65
N PRO A 54 -11.36 -5.74 -12.39
CA PRO A 54 -10.56 -5.07 -13.41
C PRO A 54 -9.23 -4.55 -12.83
N ASP A 55 -8.16 -4.63 -13.61
CA ASP A 55 -6.83 -4.21 -13.15
C ASP A 55 -6.81 -2.73 -12.75
N GLU A 56 -7.51 -1.87 -13.51
CA GLU A 56 -7.62 -0.45 -13.17
C GLU A 56 -8.24 -0.21 -11.79
N GLU A 57 -9.23 -1.01 -11.39
CA GLU A 57 -9.84 -0.90 -10.07
C GLU A 57 -8.88 -1.34 -8.98
N VAL A 58 -8.07 -2.38 -9.22
CA VAL A 58 -7.02 -2.81 -8.30
C VAL A 58 -5.95 -1.72 -8.15
N LEU A 59 -5.52 -1.13 -9.26
CA LEU A 59 -4.52 -0.07 -9.29
C LEU A 59 -5.05 1.26 -8.72
N GLY A 60 -6.37 1.46 -8.70
CA GLY A 60 -7.04 2.61 -8.07
C GLY A 60 -6.73 2.78 -6.57
N PHE A 61 -6.23 1.73 -5.91
CA PHE A 61 -5.64 1.83 -4.57
C PHE A 61 -4.57 2.93 -4.49
N PHE A 62 -3.70 3.04 -5.50
CA PHE A 62 -2.60 4.00 -5.49
C PHE A 62 -3.09 5.44 -5.71
N ASP A 63 -4.19 5.62 -6.42
CA ASP A 63 -4.84 6.93 -6.55
C ASP A 63 -5.46 7.34 -5.21
N ALA A 64 -6.16 6.42 -4.53
CA ALA A 64 -6.66 6.67 -3.18
C ALA A 64 -5.53 6.98 -2.17
N ALA A 65 -4.37 6.32 -2.30
CA ALA A 65 -3.19 6.63 -1.49
C ALA A 65 -2.64 8.04 -1.77
N ARG A 66 -2.56 8.44 -3.05
CA ARG A 66 -2.11 9.78 -3.46
C ARG A 66 -3.03 10.89 -2.99
N GLU A 67 -4.34 10.68 -3.08
CA GLU A 67 -5.38 11.56 -2.51
C GLU A 67 -5.18 11.74 -1.01
N ARG A 68 -4.73 10.69 -0.31
CA ARG A 68 -4.49 10.74 1.15
C ARG A 68 -3.19 11.42 1.55
N GLY A 69 -2.33 11.75 0.59
CA GLY A 69 -1.04 12.41 0.83
C GLY A 69 0.17 11.49 0.78
N PHE A 70 0.02 10.26 0.27
CA PHE A 70 1.18 9.39 -0.01
C PHE A 70 1.74 9.65 -1.41
N ASP A 71 3.04 9.46 -1.55
CA ASP A 71 3.67 9.14 -2.83
C ASP A 71 3.70 7.62 -2.97
N ALA A 72 3.47 7.12 -4.19
CA ALA A 72 3.36 5.72 -4.51
C ALA A 72 4.27 5.37 -5.69
N ASP A 73 5.40 4.73 -5.37
CA ASP A 73 6.45 4.41 -6.32
C ASP A 73 6.53 2.91 -6.55
N LEU A 74 6.64 2.50 -7.81
CA LEU A 74 6.95 1.11 -8.15
C LEU A 74 8.35 0.78 -7.65
N PHE A 75 8.43 -0.14 -6.70
CA PHE A 75 9.71 -0.65 -6.20
C PHE A 75 10.26 -1.74 -7.12
N GLY A 76 9.39 -2.57 -7.66
CA GLY A 76 9.75 -3.59 -8.63
C GLY A 76 8.61 -4.53 -8.93
N GLU A 77 8.85 -5.42 -9.88
CA GLU A 77 7.90 -6.42 -10.31
C GLU A 77 8.61 -7.69 -10.76
N ARG A 78 7.94 -8.83 -10.61
CA ARG A 78 8.53 -10.12 -10.95
C ARG A 78 7.48 -11.14 -11.33
N GLN A 79 7.69 -11.77 -12.49
CA GLN A 79 7.04 -13.03 -12.82
C GLN A 79 7.67 -14.15 -11.98
N LEU A 80 6.88 -14.73 -11.09
CA LEU A 80 7.25 -15.94 -10.37
C LEU A 80 6.96 -17.17 -11.23
N PRO A 81 7.72 -18.27 -11.03
CA PRO A 81 7.40 -19.55 -11.65
C PRO A 81 5.99 -19.97 -11.25
N PRO A 82 5.14 -20.39 -12.20
CA PRO A 82 3.81 -20.86 -11.88
C PRO A 82 3.91 -22.10 -10.98
N ARG A 83 3.27 -22.05 -9.81
CA ARG A 83 3.15 -23.22 -8.91
C ARG A 83 1.97 -24.12 -9.30
N CYS A 84 1.01 -23.56 -10.06
CA CYS A 84 -0.19 -24.24 -10.52
C CYS A 84 -0.34 -24.03 -12.03
N VAL A 85 -0.42 -25.12 -12.79
CA VAL A 85 -0.55 -25.09 -14.26
C VAL A 85 -1.93 -24.64 -14.75
N ASN A 86 -2.94 -24.66 -13.89
CA ASN A 86 -4.33 -24.33 -14.25
C ASN A 86 -4.69 -22.85 -14.06
N VAL A 87 -3.69 -21.98 -13.87
CA VAL A 87 -3.91 -20.58 -13.54
C VAL A 87 -3.24 -19.71 -14.58
N ALA A 88 -3.94 -18.66 -15.02
CA ALA A 88 -3.38 -17.71 -15.98
C ALA A 88 -2.02 -17.17 -15.50
N PRO A 89 -0.99 -17.06 -16.37
CA PRO A 89 0.36 -16.66 -15.99
C PRO A 89 0.43 -15.36 -15.16
N LYS A 90 -0.49 -14.44 -15.44
CA LYS A 90 -0.69 -13.16 -14.76
C LYS A 90 -0.85 -13.29 -13.23
N ARG A 91 -1.42 -14.40 -12.73
CA ARG A 91 -1.60 -14.61 -11.28
C ARG A 91 -0.31 -14.97 -10.55
N SER A 92 0.77 -15.24 -11.28
CA SER A 92 2.12 -15.41 -10.70
C SER A 92 2.99 -14.17 -10.90
N TYR A 93 2.44 -13.07 -11.41
CA TYR A 93 3.13 -11.80 -11.51
C TYR A 93 2.91 -10.97 -10.24
N VAL A 94 3.99 -10.61 -9.58
CA VAL A 94 3.95 -9.84 -8.32
C VAL A 94 4.47 -8.44 -8.60
N TYR A 95 3.68 -7.45 -8.20
CA TYR A 95 4.08 -6.05 -8.15
C TYR A 95 4.42 -5.69 -6.72
N ALA A 96 5.43 -4.83 -6.54
CA ALA A 96 5.82 -4.26 -5.27
C ALA A 96 5.90 -2.73 -5.39
N TYR A 97 5.16 -2.03 -4.54
CA TYR A 97 5.16 -0.57 -4.44
C TYR A 97 5.62 -0.15 -3.05
N THR A 98 6.26 1.02 -2.98
CA THR A 98 6.46 1.73 -1.71
C THR A 98 5.50 2.90 -1.60
N LEU A 99 4.87 3.05 -0.44
CA LEU A 99 4.16 4.27 -0.07
C LEU A 99 4.95 5.03 0.99
N ARG A 100 5.08 6.35 0.79
CA ARG A 100 5.70 7.28 1.75
C ARG A 100 4.86 8.53 1.86
N TRP A 101 4.86 9.18 3.02
CA TRP A 101 4.24 10.50 3.12
C TRP A 101 4.92 11.48 2.15
N ARG A 102 4.12 12.20 1.37
CA ARG A 102 4.63 13.24 0.47
C ARG A 102 5.26 14.32 1.32
N ARG A 103 6.54 14.61 1.08
CA ARG A 103 7.19 15.75 1.74
C ARG A 103 6.64 17.02 1.10
N GLY A 104 6.02 17.88 1.90
CA GLY A 104 5.67 19.22 1.44
C GLY A 104 6.93 20.01 1.13
N ASP A 105 6.90 20.79 0.04
CA ASP A 105 7.91 21.80 -0.26
C ASP A 105 7.83 22.93 0.78
N GLY A 106 8.34 22.69 1.99
CA GLY A 106 8.51 23.68 3.05
C GLY A 106 7.23 24.34 3.59
N GLY A 107 6.66 23.77 4.65
CA GLY A 107 5.81 24.49 5.60
C GLY A 107 4.37 23.98 5.70
N ALA A 108 4.03 23.49 6.89
CA ALA A 108 2.72 23.01 7.36
C ALA A 108 2.28 21.64 6.81
N VAL A 109 2.43 20.64 7.69
CA VAL A 109 1.80 19.32 7.61
C VAL A 109 0.29 19.52 7.67
N VAL A 110 -0.43 18.96 6.69
CA VAL A 110 -1.88 18.88 6.75
C VAL A 110 -2.20 17.82 7.79
N ASP A 111 -2.65 18.25 8.97
CA ASP A 111 -3.14 17.32 9.98
C ASP A 111 -4.21 16.41 9.35
N PRO A 112 -4.15 15.09 9.60
CA PRO A 112 -5.21 14.20 9.16
C PRO A 112 -6.54 14.70 9.77
N PRO A 113 -7.64 14.70 9.01
CA PRO A 113 -8.94 15.09 9.57
C PRO A 113 -9.22 14.19 10.78
N LEU A 114 -9.38 14.82 11.95
CA LEU A 114 -9.88 14.15 13.14
C LEU A 114 -11.28 13.62 12.78
N GLY A 115 -11.42 12.30 12.87
CA GLY A 115 -12.70 11.61 12.65
C GLY A 115 -13.75 11.97 13.70
#